data_AF-A0A0C1H2L6-F1
#
_entry.id   AF-A0A0C1H2L6-F1
#
_cell.length_a   1.000
_cell.length_b   1.000
_cell.length_c   1.000
_cell.angle_alpha   90.00
_cell.angle_beta   90.00
_cell.angle_gamma   90.00
#
_symmetry.space_group_name_H-M   'P 1'
#
loop_
_entity.id
_entity.type
_entity.pdbx_description
1 polymer ?
#
loop_
_entity_poly.entity_id
_entity_poly.type
_entity_poly.pdbx_seq_one_letter_code
_entity_poly.pdbx_strand_id
1 'polypeptide(L)'
;MWKFMALSQQKFREIVLQLLYSQDIAHPDENIMTDLIMNELSISKKNVRLAQEKVQKIVVQLAEIDSKISSVSLSYHFNRIQIVTKNILRLGVFELFFETDIPQKVVIAEAIRLSRKFSTPESASFVNALLDQLYQKSKGEEVNSNLLVESSQILEQSEQVAADFSLESPLSKEKHNEILNSHENT
;
A
#
# COMPACT_ATOMS: atom_id res chain seq x y z
N MET A 1 -18.53 -19.62 23.81
CA MET A 1 -18.42 -18.15 23.86
C MET A 1 -16.94 -17.77 23.90
N TRP A 2 -16.21 -17.95 22.79
CA TRP A 2 -14.74 -17.84 22.73
C TRP A 2 -14.26 -16.62 21.89
N LYS A 3 -15.02 -15.51 21.90
CA LYS A 3 -14.85 -14.40 20.94
C LYS A 3 -13.73 -13.39 21.28
N PHE A 4 -12.69 -13.82 22.02
CA PHE A 4 -11.55 -12.96 22.38
C PHE A 4 -10.20 -13.70 22.25
N MET A 5 -9.94 -14.29 21.08
CA MET A 5 -8.55 -14.62 20.73
C MET A 5 -7.75 -13.32 20.52
N ALA A 6 -6.48 -13.32 20.93
CA ALA A 6 -5.55 -12.25 20.61
C ALA A 6 -5.49 -12.06 19.08
N LEU A 7 -5.52 -10.81 18.63
CA LEU A 7 -5.47 -10.48 17.20
C LEU A 7 -4.12 -10.94 16.63
N SER A 8 -4.14 -11.70 15.53
CA SER A 8 -2.88 -12.12 14.90
C SER A 8 -2.14 -10.90 14.33
N GLN A 9 -0.80 -10.95 14.33
CA GLN A 9 0.03 -9.88 13.75
C GLN A 9 -0.28 -9.64 12.27
N GLN A 10 -0.63 -10.70 11.54
CA GLN A 10 -1.09 -10.59 10.15
C GLN A 10 -2.36 -9.76 10.05
N LYS A 11 -3.38 -10.06 10.86
CA LYS A 11 -4.64 -9.31 10.84
C LYS A 11 -4.45 -7.89 11.34
N PHE A 12 -3.57 -7.67 12.32
CA PHE A 12 -3.21 -6.34 12.79
C PHE A 12 -2.62 -5.47 11.67
N ARG A 13 -1.66 -5.99 10.90
CA ARG A 13 -1.12 -5.26 9.72
C ARG A 13 -2.16 -4.96 8.66
N GLU A 14 -3.13 -5.86 8.44
CA GLU A 14 -4.24 -5.60 7.51
C GLU A 14 -5.10 -4.42 7.95
N ILE A 15 -5.38 -4.31 9.25
CA ILE A 15 -6.15 -3.19 9.80
C ILE A 15 -5.35 -1.88 9.67
N VAL A 16 -4.05 -1.91 9.99
CA VAL A 16 -3.17 -0.74 9.81
C VAL A 16 -3.15 -0.29 8.34
N LEU A 17 -3.06 -1.22 7.39
CA LEU A 17 -3.10 -0.91 5.96
C LEU A 17 -4.44 -0.26 5.55
N GLN A 18 -5.57 -0.80 6.01
CA GLN A 18 -6.89 -0.24 5.73
C GLN A 18 -7.05 1.18 6.29
N LEU A 19 -6.53 1.43 7.49
CA LEU A 19 -6.53 2.75 8.11
C LEU A 19 -5.60 3.75 7.39
N LEU A 20 -4.42 3.32 6.95
CA LEU A 20 -3.54 4.16 6.12
C LEU A 20 -4.22 4.55 4.81
N TYR A 21 -4.83 3.57 4.13
CA TYR A 21 -5.56 3.80 2.90
C TYR A 21 -6.73 4.77 3.10
N SER A 22 -7.51 4.59 4.16
CA SER A 22 -8.66 5.48 4.43
C SER A 22 -8.23 6.90 4.75
N GLN A 23 -7.10 7.08 5.44
CA GLN A 23 -6.51 8.40 5.64
C GLN A 23 -6.13 9.06 4.31
N ASP A 24 -5.40 8.37 3.44
CA ASP A 24 -4.98 8.97 2.16
C ASP A 24 -6.15 9.32 1.21
N ILE A 25 -7.29 8.64 1.31
CA ILE A 25 -8.45 8.87 0.42
C ILE A 25 -9.39 9.96 0.94
N ALA A 26 -9.75 9.92 2.22
CA ALA A 26 -10.89 10.70 2.73
C ALA A 26 -10.63 11.41 4.06
N HIS A 27 -9.50 11.17 4.72
CA HIS A 27 -9.20 11.68 6.07
C HIS A 27 -10.42 11.63 7.02
N PRO A 28 -11.08 10.47 7.19
CA PRO A 28 -12.33 10.38 7.91
C PRO A 28 -12.15 10.63 9.41
N ASP A 29 -13.23 11.00 10.09
CA ASP A 29 -13.26 11.10 11.55
C ASP A 29 -12.84 9.77 12.20
N GLU A 30 -11.96 9.87 13.19
CA GLU A 30 -11.35 8.72 13.84
C GLU A 30 -12.38 7.84 14.56
N ASN A 31 -13.42 8.42 15.17
CA ASN A 31 -14.45 7.66 15.87
C ASN A 31 -15.35 6.91 14.88
N ILE A 32 -15.74 7.55 13.78
CA ILE A 32 -16.54 6.91 12.72
C ILE A 32 -15.78 5.71 12.15
N MET A 33 -14.49 5.89 11.83
CA MET A 33 -13.66 4.79 11.32
C MET A 33 -13.48 3.67 12.36
N THR A 34 -13.37 4.03 13.64
CA THR A 34 -13.28 3.05 14.73
C THR A 34 -14.49 2.12 14.75
N ASP A 35 -15.69 2.72 14.76
CA ASP A 35 -16.94 1.98 14.86
C ASP A 35 -17.16 1.10 13.61
N LEU A 36 -16.83 1.62 12.42
CA LEU A 36 -16.87 0.86 11.17
C LEU A 36 -15.99 -0.40 11.25
N ILE A 37 -14.71 -0.25 11.58
CA ILE A 37 -13.76 -1.37 11.63
C ILE A 37 -14.15 -2.39 12.71
N MET A 38 -14.61 -1.92 13.87
CA MET A 38 -15.09 -2.81 14.94
C MET A 38 -16.23 -3.71 14.45
N ASN A 39 -17.20 -3.11 13.75
CA ASN A 39 -18.37 -3.82 13.26
C ASN A 39 -18.02 -4.77 12.11
N GLU A 40 -17.32 -4.28 11.09
CA GLU A 40 -16.98 -5.06 9.89
C GLU A 40 -16.05 -6.23 10.18
N LEU A 41 -15.06 -6.03 11.05
CA LEU A 41 -14.05 -7.06 11.34
C LEU A 41 -14.32 -7.83 12.63
N SER A 42 -15.40 -7.52 13.35
CA SER A 42 -15.72 -8.11 14.66
C SER A 42 -14.53 -8.06 15.65
N ILE A 43 -13.81 -6.94 15.67
CA ILE A 43 -12.64 -6.74 16.54
C ILE A 43 -12.91 -5.76 17.67
N SER A 44 -12.16 -5.91 18.77
CA SER A 44 -12.30 -5.03 19.93
C SER A 44 -11.84 -3.60 19.63
N LYS A 45 -12.49 -2.62 20.27
CA LYS A 45 -12.08 -1.20 20.25
C LYS A 45 -10.61 -1.01 20.61
N LYS A 46 -10.11 -1.80 21.57
CA LYS A 46 -8.70 -1.79 21.98
C LYS A 46 -7.78 -2.10 20.80
N ASN A 47 -8.08 -3.12 20.01
CA ASN A 47 -7.24 -3.50 18.87
C ASN A 47 -7.28 -2.44 17.75
N VAL A 48 -8.43 -1.80 17.53
CA VAL A 48 -8.54 -0.70 16.57
C VAL A 48 -7.68 0.49 17.00
N ARG A 49 -7.76 0.87 18.28
CA ARG A 49 -6.92 1.94 18.85
C ARG A 49 -5.43 1.67 18.72
N LEU A 50 -4.99 0.44 18.99
CA LEU A 50 -3.60 0.05 18.79
C LEU A 50 -3.16 0.20 17.32
N ALA A 51 -4.05 -0.12 16.37
CA ALA A 51 -3.76 0.07 14.95
C ALA A 51 -3.72 1.55 14.57
N GLN A 52 -4.62 2.38 15.11
CA GLN A 52 -4.61 3.84 14.96
C GLN A 52 -3.32 4.46 15.51
N GLU A 53 -2.87 4.04 16.69
CA GLU A 53 -1.60 4.47 17.28
C GLU A 53 -0.43 4.16 16.34
N LYS A 54 -0.41 2.98 15.71
CA LYS A 54 0.62 2.64 14.72
C LYS A 54 0.53 3.50 13.46
N VAL A 55 -0.67 3.76 12.97
CA VAL A 55 -0.90 4.68 11.83
C VAL A 55 -0.36 6.07 12.16
N GLN A 56 -0.65 6.60 13.35
CA GLN A 56 -0.14 7.92 13.76
C GLN A 56 1.39 7.96 13.81
N LYS A 57 2.05 6.90 14.30
CA LYS A 57 3.52 6.81 14.25
C LYS A 57 4.05 6.80 12.82
N ILE A 58 3.37 6.12 11.89
CA ILE A 58 3.73 6.12 10.47
C ILE A 58 3.56 7.51 9.87
N VAL A 59 2.44 8.19 10.13
CA VAL A 59 2.14 9.53 9.63
C VAL A 59 3.17 10.55 10.12
N VAL A 60 3.60 10.48 11.37
CA VAL A 60 4.66 11.34 11.92
C VAL A 60 5.97 11.17 11.17
N GLN A 61 6.28 9.96 10.69
CA GLN A 61 7.51 9.63 9.95
C GLN A 61 7.34 9.66 8.43
N LEU A 62 6.18 10.09 7.92
CA LEU A 62 5.79 9.88 6.53
C LEU A 62 6.78 10.51 5.54
N ALA A 63 7.27 11.71 5.84
CA ALA A 63 8.24 12.40 5.00
C ALA A 63 9.57 11.64 4.87
N GLU A 64 10.07 11.06 5.97
CA GLU A 64 11.29 10.27 5.95
C GLU A 64 11.06 8.92 5.25
N ILE A 65 9.92 8.27 5.51
CA ILE A 65 9.52 7.02 4.85
C ILE A 65 9.46 7.21 3.33
N ASP A 66 8.71 8.21 2.86
CA ASP A 66 8.53 8.50 1.44
C ASP A 66 9.86 8.90 0.78
N SER A 67 10.74 9.61 1.50
CA SER A 67 12.10 9.92 1.06
C SER A 67 12.95 8.65 0.88
N LYS A 68 12.91 7.71 1.83
CA LYS A 68 13.63 6.42 1.72
C LYS A 68 13.17 5.68 0.47
N ILE A 69 11.86 5.49 0.29
CA ILE A 69 11.29 4.81 -0.88
C ILE A 69 11.73 5.50 -2.17
N SER A 70 11.61 6.83 -2.24
CA SER A 70 11.99 7.61 -3.41
C SER A 70 13.48 7.51 -3.75
N SER A 71 14.36 7.29 -2.76
CA SER A 71 15.80 7.19 -2.95
C SER A 71 16.27 5.94 -3.70
N VAL A 72 15.39 4.96 -3.90
CA VAL A 72 15.67 3.72 -4.65
C VAL A 72 14.74 3.55 -5.85
N SER A 73 13.57 4.19 -5.85
CA SER A 73 12.59 4.13 -6.94
C SER A 73 12.90 5.10 -8.09
N LEU A 74 14.16 5.15 -8.56
CA LEU A 74 14.60 6.14 -9.56
C LEU A 74 13.95 5.93 -10.94
N SER A 75 13.65 4.68 -11.32
CA SER A 75 13.03 4.32 -12.60
C SER A 75 11.52 4.48 -12.63
N TYR A 76 10.87 4.52 -11.47
CA TYR A 76 9.42 4.57 -11.35
C TYR A 76 9.03 5.58 -10.28
N HIS A 77 8.54 6.74 -10.72
CA HIS A 77 8.28 7.85 -9.83
C HIS A 77 7.34 7.44 -8.68
N PHE A 78 7.73 7.76 -7.45
CA PHE A 78 6.96 7.46 -6.24
C PHE A 78 5.48 7.92 -6.34
N ASN A 79 5.23 9.03 -7.04
CA ASN A 79 3.88 9.56 -7.25
C ASN A 79 3.00 8.68 -8.15
N ARG A 80 3.58 7.83 -9.00
CA ARG A 80 2.85 6.90 -9.87
C ARG A 80 2.45 5.61 -9.15
N ILE A 81 3.14 5.25 -8.06
CA ILE A 81 2.81 4.07 -7.27
C ILE A 81 1.36 4.17 -6.78
N GLN A 82 0.55 3.16 -7.13
CA GLN A 82 -0.81 3.03 -6.64
C GLN A 82 -0.87 3.13 -5.11
N ILE A 83 -1.90 3.82 -4.61
CA ILE A 83 -2.07 4.15 -3.20
C ILE A 83 -1.99 2.94 -2.26
N VAL A 84 -2.53 1.77 -2.67
CA VAL A 84 -2.46 0.54 -1.87
C VAL A 84 -1.02 0.04 -1.78
N THR A 85 -0.34 -0.10 -2.91
CA THR A 85 1.08 -0.50 -2.98
C THR A 85 1.98 0.48 -2.21
N LYS A 86 1.70 1.78 -2.32
CA LYS A 86 2.39 2.84 -1.58
C LYS A 86 2.23 2.68 -0.07
N ASN A 87 1.02 2.41 0.42
CA ASN A 87 0.78 2.20 1.85
C ASN A 87 1.37 0.90 2.38
N ILE A 88 1.46 -0.14 1.56
CA ILE A 88 2.19 -1.37 1.90
C ILE A 88 3.68 -1.06 2.06
N LEU A 89 4.28 -0.31 1.13
CA LEU A 89 5.66 0.13 1.24
C LEU A 89 5.89 1.01 2.48
N ARG A 90 5.01 1.98 2.74
CA ARG A 90 5.11 2.85 3.92
C ARG A 90 5.09 2.05 5.22
N LEU A 91 4.18 1.09 5.35
CA LEU A 91 4.13 0.19 6.50
C LEU A 91 5.40 -0.67 6.60
N GLY A 92 5.86 -1.25 5.50
CA GLY A 92 7.07 -2.08 5.47
C GLY A 92 8.33 -1.29 5.83
N VAL A 93 8.51 -0.10 5.27
CA VAL A 93 9.63 0.80 5.58
C VAL A 93 9.56 1.29 7.02
N PHE A 94 8.36 1.61 7.53
CA PHE A 94 8.21 1.95 8.94
C PHE A 94 8.69 0.81 9.85
N GLU A 95 8.23 -0.42 9.60
CA GLU A 95 8.66 -1.59 10.39
C GLU A 95 10.17 -1.86 10.24
N LEU A 96 10.75 -1.70 9.04
CA LEU A 96 12.18 -1.93 8.83
C LEU A 96 13.09 -0.95 9.58
N PHE A 97 12.70 0.33 9.66
CA PHE A 97 13.61 1.39 10.11
C PHE A 97 13.24 2.00 11.47
N PHE A 98 12.00 1.84 11.92
CA PHE A 98 11.48 2.47 13.14
C PHE A 98 10.96 1.46 14.18
N GLU A 99 10.67 0.21 13.80
CA GLU A 99 10.30 -0.89 14.70
C GLU A 99 11.28 -2.07 14.58
N THR A 100 12.49 -1.87 15.11
CA THR A 100 13.64 -2.78 14.95
C THR A 100 13.52 -4.09 15.74
N ASP A 101 12.44 -4.29 16.50
CA ASP A 101 12.11 -5.53 17.19
C ASP A 101 11.54 -6.61 16.25
N ILE A 102 11.13 -6.23 15.03
CA ILE A 102 10.60 -7.16 14.03
C ILE A 102 11.74 -7.62 13.10
N PRO A 103 12.02 -8.93 12.99
CA PRO A 103 13.03 -9.41 12.06
C PRO A 103 12.73 -8.98 10.63
N GLN A 104 13.72 -8.40 9.94
CA GLN A 104 13.58 -7.87 8.58
C GLN A 104 12.94 -8.86 7.60
N LYS A 105 13.35 -10.13 7.61
CA LYS A 105 12.75 -11.16 6.74
C LYS A 105 11.24 -11.32 6.97
N VAL A 106 10.76 -11.12 8.20
CA VAL A 106 9.34 -11.15 8.54
C VAL A 106 8.64 -9.91 7.99
N VAL A 107 9.23 -8.72 8.12
CA VAL A 107 8.67 -7.47 7.57
C VAL A 107 8.48 -7.58 6.07
N ILE A 108 9.52 -8.02 5.35
CA ILE A 108 9.48 -8.18 3.89
C ILE A 108 8.45 -9.24 3.48
N ALA A 109 8.44 -10.41 4.14
CA ALA A 109 7.46 -11.45 3.86
C ALA A 109 6.01 -10.98 4.08
N GLU A 110 5.75 -10.19 5.12
CA GLU A 110 4.42 -9.65 5.40
C GLU A 110 4.02 -8.56 4.40
N ALA A 111 4.95 -7.71 3.96
CA ALA A 111 4.68 -6.74 2.90
C ALA A 111 4.30 -7.44 1.58
N ILE A 112 5.02 -8.50 1.19
CA ILE A 112 4.68 -9.32 0.02
C ILE A 112 3.30 -9.95 0.18
N ARG A 113 2.99 -10.49 1.36
CA ARG A 113 1.67 -11.09 1.65
C ARG A 113 0.55 -10.06 1.50
N LEU A 114 0.75 -8.85 2.01
CA LEU A 114 -0.21 -7.75 1.85
C LEU A 114 -0.37 -7.37 0.37
N SER A 115 0.72 -7.26 -0.39
CA SER A 115 0.65 -6.95 -1.83
C SER A 115 -0.13 -8.00 -2.60
N ARG A 116 0.10 -9.29 -2.34
CA ARG A 116 -0.67 -10.38 -2.97
C ARG A 116 -2.16 -10.36 -2.60
N LYS A 117 -2.49 -9.86 -1.41
CA LYS A 117 -3.88 -9.84 -0.90
C LYS A 117 -4.67 -8.63 -1.38
N PHE A 118 -4.04 -7.46 -1.47
CA PHE A 118 -4.72 -6.18 -1.69
C PHE A 118 -4.30 -5.47 -2.98
N SER A 119 -3.31 -5.98 -3.70
CA SER A 119 -2.78 -5.39 -4.92
C SER A 119 -2.54 -6.48 -5.98
N THR A 120 -1.71 -6.21 -6.97
CA THR A 120 -1.40 -7.12 -8.08
C THR A 120 -0.20 -8.05 -7.77
N PRO A 121 -0.08 -9.20 -8.46
CA PRO A 121 1.12 -10.04 -8.40
C PRO A 121 2.41 -9.27 -8.71
N GLU A 122 2.37 -8.35 -9.68
CA GLU A 122 3.47 -7.49 -10.10
C GLU A 122 3.86 -6.52 -8.97
N SER A 123 2.86 -5.97 -8.25
CA SER A 123 3.10 -5.16 -7.06
C SER A 123 3.81 -5.94 -5.95
N ALA A 124 3.55 -7.24 -5.82
CA ALA A 124 4.24 -8.07 -4.83
C ALA A 124 5.73 -8.25 -5.17
N SER A 125 6.07 -8.45 -6.44
CA SER A 125 7.46 -8.52 -6.91
C SER A 125 8.19 -7.19 -6.74
N PHE A 126 7.54 -6.08 -7.10
CA PHE A 126 8.07 -4.72 -6.91
C PHE A 126 8.33 -4.41 -5.44
N VAL A 127 7.35 -4.68 -4.55
CA VAL A 127 7.50 -4.46 -3.10
C VAL A 127 8.66 -5.28 -2.53
N ASN A 128 8.82 -6.54 -2.93
CA ASN A 128 9.96 -7.34 -2.50
C ASN A 128 11.29 -6.70 -2.91
N ALA A 129 11.44 -6.41 -4.21
CA ALA A 129 12.69 -5.85 -4.75
C ALA A 129 13.04 -4.51 -4.09
N LEU A 130 12.06 -3.64 -3.87
CA LEU A 130 12.27 -2.33 -3.27
C LEU A 130 12.69 -2.43 -1.80
N LEU A 131 12.01 -3.25 -1.00
CA LEU A 131 12.34 -3.41 0.42
C LEU A 131 13.68 -4.13 0.62
N ASP A 132 13.99 -5.13 -0.19
CA ASP A 132 15.30 -5.80 -0.21
C ASP A 132 16.41 -4.79 -0.52
N GLN A 133 16.23 -3.97 -1.56
CA GLN A 133 17.20 -2.94 -1.95
C GLN A 133 17.39 -1.87 -0.87
N LEU A 134 16.32 -1.40 -0.23
CA LEU A 134 16.43 -0.46 0.89
C LEU A 134 17.23 -1.05 2.04
N TYR A 135 16.98 -2.32 2.36
CA TYR A 135 17.69 -2.98 3.44
C TYR A 135 19.18 -3.17 3.12
N GLN A 136 19.52 -3.70 1.95
CA GLN A 136 20.92 -3.87 1.51
C GLN A 136 21.67 -2.54 1.53
N LYS A 137 21.05 -1.47 1.00
CA LYS A 137 21.58 -0.11 1.03
C LYS A 137 21.84 0.38 2.47
N SER A 138 20.97 0.04 3.42
CA SER A 138 21.13 0.39 4.84
C SER A 138 22.30 -0.35 5.53
N LYS A 139 22.71 -1.49 4.98
CA LYS A 139 23.87 -2.27 5.43
C LYS A 139 25.18 -1.88 4.74
N GLY A 140 25.13 -0.96 3.77
CA GLY A 140 26.30 -0.61 2.95
C GLY A 140 26.70 -1.73 1.99
N GLU A 141 25.78 -2.66 1.70
CA GLU A 141 26.00 -3.75 0.75
C GLU A 141 25.88 -3.24 -0.70
N GLU A 142 26.55 -3.93 -1.62
CA GLU A 142 26.40 -3.65 -3.06
C GLU A 142 24.98 -4.02 -3.50
N VAL A 143 24.24 -3.02 -3.95
CA VAL A 143 22.84 -3.17 -4.37
C VAL A 143 22.78 -3.49 -5.85
N ASN A 144 22.27 -4.68 -6.19
CA ASN A 144 21.90 -4.97 -7.57
C ASN A 144 20.53 -4.37 -7.90
N SER A 145 20.53 -3.20 -8.53
CA SER A 145 19.30 -2.49 -8.91
C SER A 145 18.54 -3.13 -10.09
N ASN A 146 19.10 -4.12 -10.79
CA ASN A 146 18.47 -4.69 -11.99
C ASN A 146 17.10 -5.29 -11.69
N LEU A 147 16.95 -5.98 -10.55
CA LEU A 147 15.68 -6.58 -10.15
C LEU A 147 14.60 -5.52 -9.87
N LEU A 148 14.98 -4.41 -9.23
CA LEU A 148 14.04 -3.30 -8.98
C LEU A 148 13.66 -2.61 -10.30
N VAL A 149 14.60 -2.42 -11.21
CA VAL A 149 14.33 -1.84 -12.54
C VAL A 149 13.37 -2.73 -13.33
N GLU A 150 13.65 -4.03 -13.41
CA GLU A 150 12.81 -5.00 -14.12
C GLU A 150 11.40 -5.06 -13.52
N SER A 151 11.28 -5.22 -12.19
CA SER A 151 9.97 -5.26 -11.53
C SER A 151 9.20 -3.94 -11.65
N SER A 152 9.88 -2.80 -11.69
CA SER A 152 9.26 -1.49 -11.96
C SER A 152 8.66 -1.42 -13.37
N GLN A 153 9.38 -1.88 -14.39
CA GLN A 153 8.91 -1.91 -15.77
C GLN A 153 7.72 -2.84 -15.94
N ILE A 154 7.78 -4.03 -15.32
CA ILE A 154 6.67 -4.99 -15.33
C ILE A 154 5.43 -4.37 -14.67
N LEU A 155 5.60 -3.72 -13.52
CA LEU A 155 4.50 -3.05 -12.83
C LEU A 155 3.87 -1.96 -13.73
N GLU A 156 4.68 -1.07 -14.29
CA GLU A 156 4.21 0.01 -15.17
C GLU A 156 3.46 -0.52 -16.40
N GLN A 157 3.99 -1.57 -17.05
CA GLN A 157 3.32 -2.21 -18.18
C GLN A 157 1.98 -2.84 -17.78
N SER A 158 1.93 -3.52 -16.63
CA SER A 158 0.69 -4.14 -16.13
C SER A 158 -0.40 -3.11 -15.85
N GLU A 159 -0.01 -1.95 -15.30
CA GLU A 159 -0.93 -0.85 -15.01
C GLU A 159 -1.42 -0.16 -16.29
N GLN A 160 -0.55 0.02 -17.29
CA GLN A 160 -0.94 0.56 -18.60
C GLN A 160 -1.96 -0.35 -19.29
N VAL A 161 -1.72 -1.67 -19.32
CA VAL A 161 -2.66 -2.64 -19.90
C VAL A 161 -4.01 -2.60 -19.18
N ALA A 162 -4.01 -2.50 -17.85
CA ALA A 162 -5.25 -2.39 -17.07
C ALA A 162 -6.01 -1.08 -17.35
N ALA A 163 -5.29 0.04 -17.53
CA ALA A 163 -5.87 1.32 -17.90
C ALA A 163 -6.50 1.28 -19.30
N ASP A 164 -5.78 0.74 -20.28
CA ASP A 164 -6.26 0.62 -21.67
C ASP A 164 -7.53 -0.25 -21.75
N PHE A 165 -7.54 -1.39 -21.05
CA PHE A 165 -8.73 -2.25 -20.98
C PHE A 165 -9.93 -1.55 -20.33
N SER A 166 -9.69 -0.74 -19.30
CA SER A 166 -10.74 0.02 -18.61
C SER A 166 -11.36 1.09 -19.52
N LEU A 167 -10.57 1.70 -20.41
CA LEU A 167 -11.04 2.67 -21.40
C LEU A 167 -11.84 2.00 -22.53
N GLU A 168 -11.46 0.78 -22.93
CA GLU A 168 -12.14 0.04 -23.98
C GLU A 168 -13.48 -0.61 -23.56
N SER A 169 -13.83 -0.56 -22.27
CA SER A 169 -15.07 -1.10 -21.73
C SER A 169 -16.32 -0.51 -22.41
N PRO A 170 -17.37 -1.31 -22.67
CA PRO A 170 -18.64 -0.81 -23.24
C PRO A 170 -19.23 0.37 -22.44
N LEU A 171 -19.11 0.33 -21.11
CA LEU A 171 -19.61 1.36 -20.19
C LEU A 171 -18.85 2.69 -20.28
N SER A 172 -17.55 2.68 -20.60
CA SER A 172 -16.76 3.90 -20.81
C SER A 172 -17.00 4.50 -22.20
N LYS A 173 -17.23 3.66 -23.22
CA LYS A 173 -17.63 4.10 -24.56
C LYS A 173 -19.00 4.78 -24.60
N GLU A 174 -19.97 4.28 -23.82
CA GLU A 174 -21.29 4.91 -23.67
C GLU A 174 -21.22 6.31 -23.04
N LYS A 175 -20.48 6.47 -21.93
CA LYS A 175 -20.25 7.79 -21.32
C LYS A 175 -19.56 8.78 -22.26
N HIS A 176 -18.60 8.31 -23.06
CA HIS A 176 -17.90 9.17 -24.02
C HIS A 176 -18.81 9.64 -25.16
N ASN A 177 -19.75 8.79 -25.60
CA ASN A 177 -20.74 9.13 -26.62
C ASN A 177 -21.87 10.03 -26.10
N GLU A 178 -22.29 9.87 -24.83
CA GLU A 178 -23.28 10.77 -24.20
C GLU A 178 -22.76 12.20 -24.06
N ILE A 179 -21.48 12.37 -23.71
CA ILE A 179 -20.84 13.69 -23.59
C ILE A 179 -20.76 14.37 -24.97
N LEU A 180 -20.38 13.64 -26.02
CA LEU A 180 -20.30 14.18 -27.38
C LEU A 180 -21.69 14.61 -27.91
N ASN A 181 -22.73 13.81 -27.68
CA ASN A 181 -24.10 14.11 -28.13
C ASN A 181 -24.76 15.27 -27.35
N SER A 182 -24.24 15.62 -26.17
CA SER A 182 -24.74 16.75 -25.37
C SER A 182 -24.22 18.11 -25.85
N HIS A 183 -23.10 18.13 -26.60
CA HIS A 183 -22.50 19.34 -27.15
C HIS A 183 -22.97 19.69 -28.57
N GLU A 184 -23.64 18.76 -29.26
CA GLU A 184 -24.24 19.00 -30.58
C GLU A 184 -25.70 19.51 -30.51
N ASN A 185 -26.32 19.54 -29.33
CA ASN A 185 -27.71 19.95 -29.12
C ASN A 185 -27.91 21.31 -28.41
N THR A 186 -26.87 22.16 -28.40
CA THR A 186 -26.94 23.58 -27.94
C THR A 186 -26.44 24.50 -29.04
#